data_AF-A0A9P8C3M1-F1
#
_entry.id   AF-A0A9P8C3M1-F1
#
_cell.length_a   1.000
_cell.length_b   1.000
_cell.length_c   1.000
_cell.angle_alpha   90.00
_cell.angle_beta   90.00
_cell.angle_gamma   90.00
#
_symmetry.space_group_name_H-M   'P 1'
#
loop_
_entity.id
_entity.type
_entity.pdbx_description
1 polymer ?
#
loop_
_entity_poly.entity_id
_entity_poly.type
_entity_poly.pdbx_seq_one_letter_code
_entity_poly.pdbx_strand_id
1 'polypeptide(L)'
;MEIHGKEHIIARDKLAKYKGTAKVLIAHLDFPYPLRQENRKIVKQLKRDFEGENCNKENPTNRIPAIINESTLQVGLQKLGTSTEAFKIASTKNPPHLTLRSDIKLECLHGQYRILAAKEFLPPSEWWWILDLYSPEGYSYSALYASGEVFRHIRLCHYNNNTLGEQRWQVWLSPNQEKYLEIILKQETLIKALDSVLHIQGL
;
A
#
# COMPACT_ATOMS: atom_id res chain seq x y z
N MET A 1 24.00 -12.28 13.69
CA MET A 1 23.69 -11.04 14.43
C MET A 1 23.69 -9.87 13.43
N GLU A 2 22.74 -9.84 12.49
CA GLU A 2 22.75 -8.91 11.33
C GLU A 2 21.35 -8.42 10.93
N ILE A 3 20.32 -8.76 11.72
CA ILE A 3 18.91 -8.56 11.35
C ILE A 3 18.45 -7.12 11.67
N HIS A 4 18.98 -6.51 12.73
CA HIS A 4 18.63 -5.14 13.13
C HIS A 4 19.14 -4.03 12.18
N GLY A 5 20.25 -4.23 11.48
CA GLY A 5 20.83 -3.18 10.62
C GLY A 5 19.95 -2.85 9.40
N LYS A 6 19.25 -3.84 8.86
CA LYS A 6 18.41 -3.68 7.65
C LYS A 6 17.04 -3.12 7.95
N GLU A 7 16.44 -3.50 9.09
CA GLU A 7 15.16 -2.94 9.55
C GLU A 7 15.26 -1.43 9.80
N HIS A 8 16.37 -0.97 10.39
CA HIS A 8 16.62 0.46 10.60
C HIS A 8 16.77 1.24 9.30
N ILE A 9 17.38 0.66 8.25
CA ILE A 9 17.54 1.32 6.94
C ILE A 9 16.18 1.45 6.24
N ILE A 10 15.38 0.38 6.23
CA ILE A 10 14.04 0.37 5.63
C ILE A 10 13.12 1.36 6.36
N ALA A 11 13.15 1.38 7.70
CA ALA A 11 12.38 2.33 8.49
C ALA A 11 12.81 3.79 8.23
N ARG A 12 14.12 4.04 8.07
CA ARG A 12 14.67 5.37 7.81
C ARG A 12 14.32 5.88 6.41
N ASP A 13 14.37 5.01 5.40
CA ASP A 13 13.96 5.34 4.03
C ASP A 13 12.45 5.62 3.96
N LYS A 14 11.64 4.85 4.68
CA LYS A 14 10.20 5.08 4.81
C LYS A 14 9.90 6.42 5.48
N LEU A 15 10.64 6.79 6.54
CA LEU A 15 10.46 8.06 7.24
C LEU A 15 10.91 9.27 6.41
N ALA A 16 12.00 9.13 5.65
CA ALA A 16 12.51 10.17 4.76
C ALA A 16 11.51 10.49 3.64
N LYS A 17 10.84 9.46 3.08
CA LYS A 17 9.90 9.60 1.97
C LYS A 17 8.47 9.89 2.39
N TYR A 18 8.15 9.67 3.67
CA TYR A 18 6.84 10.00 4.22
C TYR A 18 6.60 11.51 4.17
N LYS A 19 5.48 11.92 3.57
CA LYS A 19 5.09 13.32 3.38
C LYS A 19 3.97 13.76 4.32
N GLY A 20 3.25 12.83 4.94
CA GLY A 20 2.17 13.11 5.88
C GLY A 20 0.97 12.19 5.68
N THR A 21 -0.04 12.35 6.53
CA THR A 21 -1.32 11.61 6.44
C THR A 21 -2.43 12.55 5.97
N ALA A 22 -3.36 12.09 5.14
CA ALA A 22 -4.51 12.90 4.74
C ALA A 22 -5.79 12.09 4.56
N LYS A 23 -6.93 12.74 4.78
CA LYS A 23 -8.23 12.26 4.33
C LYS A 23 -8.39 12.61 2.86
N VAL A 24 -8.61 11.61 2.01
CA VAL A 24 -8.75 11.77 0.56
C VAL A 24 -10.02 11.08 0.11
N LEU A 25 -10.77 11.70 -0.82
CA LEU A 25 -11.95 11.08 -1.39
C LEU A 25 -11.57 9.80 -2.13
N ILE A 26 -12.35 8.74 -1.95
CA ILE A 26 -12.16 7.43 -2.59
C ILE A 26 -12.08 7.57 -4.12
N ALA A 27 -12.73 8.58 -4.70
CA ALA A 27 -12.67 8.88 -6.12
C ALA A 27 -11.26 9.21 -6.64
N HIS A 28 -10.32 9.64 -5.79
CA HIS A 28 -8.93 9.91 -6.18
C HIS A 28 -8.01 8.70 -6.00
N LEU A 29 -8.49 7.58 -5.48
CA LEU A 29 -7.65 6.41 -5.23
C LEU A 29 -7.63 5.56 -6.50
N ASP A 30 -6.43 5.21 -6.94
CA ASP A 30 -6.22 4.24 -8.01
C ASP A 30 -5.37 3.08 -7.53
N PHE A 31 -5.68 1.90 -8.03
CA PHE A 31 -4.99 0.65 -7.68
C PHE A 31 -4.48 0.06 -8.99
N PRO A 32 -3.34 0.55 -9.52
CA PRO A 32 -2.82 0.14 -10.83
C PRO A 32 -2.42 -1.34 -10.88
N TYR A 33 -2.26 -1.96 -9.71
CA TYR A 33 -2.02 -3.39 -9.55
C TYR A 33 -3.22 -4.04 -8.83
N PRO A 34 -4.41 -4.06 -9.46
CA PRO A 34 -5.57 -4.61 -8.83
C PRO A 34 -5.37 -6.13 -8.65
N LEU A 35 -5.80 -6.64 -7.50
CA LEU A 35 -5.87 -8.08 -7.28
C LEU A 35 -6.83 -8.65 -8.33
N ARG A 36 -6.30 -9.57 -9.15
CA ARG A 36 -6.87 -10.02 -10.43
C ARG A 36 -8.31 -10.53 -10.38
N GLN A 37 -8.87 -10.81 -9.21
CA GLN A 37 -10.27 -11.18 -9.05
C GLN A 37 -10.81 -10.50 -7.80
N GLU A 38 -11.94 -9.79 -7.94
CA GLU A 38 -12.69 -9.30 -6.79
C GLU A 38 -13.15 -10.49 -5.94
N ASN A 39 -12.36 -10.85 -4.92
CA ASN A 39 -12.72 -11.89 -3.99
C ASN A 39 -13.83 -11.35 -3.06
N ARG A 40 -15.08 -11.52 -3.50
CA ARG A 40 -16.28 -11.15 -2.75
C ARG A 40 -16.30 -11.71 -1.33
N LYS A 41 -15.63 -12.83 -1.04
CA LYS A 41 -15.55 -13.35 0.33
C LYS A 41 -14.75 -12.42 1.26
N ILE A 42 -13.62 -11.90 0.79
CA ILE A 42 -12.81 -10.92 1.54
C ILE A 42 -13.60 -9.64 1.74
N VAL A 43 -14.25 -9.13 0.68
CA VAL A 43 -15.07 -7.92 0.77
C VAL A 43 -16.20 -8.11 1.80
N LYS A 44 -16.90 -9.26 1.77
CA LYS A 44 -17.92 -9.61 2.77
C LYS A 44 -17.37 -9.79 4.19
N GLN A 45 -16.14 -10.27 4.34
CA GLN A 45 -15.50 -10.37 5.65
C GLN A 45 -15.17 -8.97 6.18
N LEU A 46 -14.51 -8.13 5.37
CA LEU A 46 -14.19 -6.75 5.74
C LEU A 46 -15.43 -5.92 6.08
N LYS A 47 -16.56 -6.14 5.39
CA LYS A 47 -17.84 -5.51 5.75
C LYS A 47 -18.31 -5.93 7.14
N ARG A 48 -18.20 -7.22 7.50
CA ARG A 48 -18.53 -7.71 8.85
C ARG A 48 -17.58 -7.13 9.90
N ASP A 49 -16.30 -7.00 9.56
CA ASP A 49 -15.32 -6.37 10.45
C ASP A 49 -15.67 -4.88 10.65
N PHE A 50 -16.11 -4.18 9.59
CA PHE A 50 -16.60 -2.80 9.69
C PHE A 50 -17.87 -2.67 10.54
N GLU A 51 -18.81 -3.62 10.45
CA GLU A 51 -20.00 -3.66 11.31
C GLU A 51 -19.60 -3.83 12.78
N GLY A 52 -18.64 -4.72 13.08
CA GLY A 52 -18.18 -4.99 14.44
C GLY A 52 -17.34 -3.86 15.06
N GLU A 53 -16.52 -3.19 14.25
CA GLU A 53 -15.59 -2.13 14.71
C GLU A 53 -16.06 -0.70 14.41
N ASN A 54 -17.30 -0.55 13.93
CA ASN A 54 -17.87 0.71 13.45
C ASN A 54 -17.00 1.41 12.38
N CYS A 55 -16.44 0.63 11.46
CA CYS A 55 -15.58 1.07 10.35
C CYS A 55 -14.53 2.10 10.80
N ASN A 56 -13.66 1.72 11.72
CA ASN A 56 -12.68 2.63 12.31
C ASN A 56 -11.57 3.05 11.32
N LYS A 57 -11.87 4.04 10.48
CA LYS A 57 -10.92 4.63 9.49
C LYS A 57 -9.75 5.34 10.16
N GLU A 58 -9.92 5.78 11.41
CA GLU A 58 -8.91 6.52 12.18
C GLU A 58 -7.81 5.58 12.73
N ASN A 59 -8.09 4.27 12.83
CA ASN A 59 -7.10 3.27 13.22
C ASN A 59 -5.91 3.27 12.23
N PRO A 60 -4.66 3.46 12.70
CA PRO A 60 -3.48 3.43 11.85
C PRO A 60 -3.35 2.18 10.96
N THR A 61 -3.81 1.03 11.43
CA THR A 61 -3.79 -0.24 10.65
C THR A 61 -4.76 -0.24 9.45
N ASN A 62 -5.73 0.67 9.48
CA ASN A 62 -6.72 0.83 8.42
C ASN A 62 -6.30 1.84 7.35
N ARG A 63 -5.23 2.62 7.57
CA ARG A 63 -4.69 3.58 6.60
C ARG A 63 -4.15 2.87 5.35
N ILE A 64 -4.18 3.58 4.24
CA ILE A 64 -3.69 3.07 2.95
C ILE A 64 -2.47 3.89 2.52
N PRO A 65 -1.31 3.25 2.29
CA PRO A 65 -0.16 3.95 1.76
C PRO A 65 -0.38 4.26 0.27
N ALA A 66 -0.10 5.51 -0.11
CA ALA A 66 -0.27 6.01 -1.46
C ALA A 66 0.89 6.93 -1.87
N ILE A 67 1.13 7.00 -3.18
CA ILE A 67 2.18 7.82 -3.77
C ILE A 67 1.62 9.16 -4.19
N ILE A 68 2.35 10.22 -3.87
CA ILE A 68 2.01 11.58 -4.26
C ILE A 68 3.24 12.33 -4.78
N ASN A 69 3.07 12.93 -5.96
CA ASN A 69 4.08 13.77 -6.59
C ASN A 69 4.14 15.11 -5.85
N GLU A 70 5.34 15.71 -5.76
CA GLU A 70 5.54 16.96 -5.02
C GLU A 70 4.64 18.09 -5.53
N SER A 71 4.49 18.24 -6.85
CA SER A 71 3.59 19.25 -7.43
C SER A 71 2.13 19.10 -7.00
N THR A 72 1.65 17.85 -6.91
CA THR A 72 0.26 17.56 -6.49
C THR A 72 0.08 17.83 -5.00
N LEU A 73 1.06 17.45 -4.19
CA LEU A 73 1.08 17.74 -2.76
C LEU A 73 1.04 19.25 -2.54
N GLN A 74 1.94 20.02 -3.17
CA GLN A 74 2.02 21.47 -3.01
C GLN A 74 0.72 22.19 -3.35
N VAL A 75 0.03 21.80 -4.43
CA VAL A 75 -1.28 22.38 -4.77
C VAL A 75 -2.32 22.11 -3.68
N GLY A 76 -2.32 20.90 -3.11
CA GLY A 76 -3.21 20.56 -2.00
C GLY A 76 -2.87 21.33 -0.72
N LEU A 77 -1.59 21.49 -0.40
CA LEU A 77 -1.11 22.22 0.77
C LEU A 77 -1.38 23.73 0.65
N GLN A 78 -1.26 24.30 -0.54
CA GLN A 78 -1.61 25.70 -0.80
C GLN A 78 -3.08 25.99 -0.47
N LYS A 79 -3.99 25.07 -0.85
CA LYS A 79 -5.42 25.19 -0.48
C LYS A 79 -5.67 25.05 1.02
N LEU A 80 -4.85 24.26 1.70
CA LEU A 80 -4.89 24.10 3.15
C LEU A 80 -4.21 25.26 3.91
N GLY A 81 -3.50 26.16 3.19
CA GLY A 81 -2.74 27.25 3.80
C GLY A 81 -1.62 26.77 4.72
N THR A 82 -0.99 25.63 4.42
CA THR A 82 0.04 25.01 5.27
C THR A 82 1.31 24.69 4.49
N SER A 83 2.45 24.57 5.19
CA SER A 83 3.70 24.12 4.60
C SER A 83 3.83 22.59 4.67
N THR A 84 4.75 22.02 3.89
CA THR A 84 5.02 20.57 3.89
C THR A 84 5.40 20.05 5.28
N GLU A 85 6.25 20.77 5.99
CA GLU A 85 6.74 20.39 7.33
C GLU A 85 5.62 20.45 8.36
N ALA A 86 4.84 21.53 8.35
CA ALA A 86 3.69 21.70 9.25
C ALA A 86 2.63 20.63 8.99
N PHE A 87 2.33 20.34 7.72
CA PHE A 87 1.45 19.26 7.32
C PHE A 87 1.94 17.90 7.82
N LYS A 88 3.21 17.55 7.59
CA LYS A 88 3.78 16.25 7.99
C LYS A 88 3.67 16.02 9.50
N ILE A 89 3.85 17.07 10.32
CA ILE A 89 3.74 16.98 11.78
C ILE A 89 2.27 16.89 12.21
N ALA A 90 1.43 17.83 11.77
CA ALA A 90 0.03 17.95 12.22
C ALA A 90 -0.85 16.77 11.76
N SER A 91 -0.60 16.27 10.55
CA SER A 91 -1.38 15.18 9.96
C SER A 91 -1.35 13.88 10.74
N THR A 92 -0.28 13.61 11.50
CA THR A 92 -0.18 12.38 12.30
C THR A 92 -1.23 12.31 13.42
N LYS A 93 -1.62 13.47 13.96
CA LYS A 93 -2.60 13.59 15.06
C LYS A 93 -4.01 13.82 14.54
N ASN A 94 -4.16 14.67 13.53
CA ASN A 94 -5.46 14.98 12.94
C ASN A 94 -5.29 15.15 11.42
N PRO A 95 -5.48 14.06 10.64
CA PRO A 95 -5.31 14.11 9.19
C PRO A 95 -6.31 15.08 8.54
N PRO A 96 -5.86 16.14 7.83
CA PRO A 96 -6.76 17.07 7.17
C PRO A 96 -7.33 16.46 5.87
N HIS A 97 -8.42 17.04 5.36
CA HIS A 97 -8.93 16.71 4.03
C HIS A 97 -8.06 17.34 2.94
N LEU A 98 -7.32 16.51 2.20
CA LEU A 98 -6.51 16.97 1.08
C LEU A 98 -7.36 17.05 -0.18
N THR A 99 -7.65 18.28 -0.61
CA THR A 99 -8.48 18.52 -1.80
C THR A 99 -7.64 18.47 -3.07
N LEU A 100 -7.84 17.41 -3.85
CA LEU A 100 -7.17 17.22 -5.13
C LEU A 100 -8.05 17.70 -6.29
N ARG A 101 -7.44 17.90 -7.46
CA ARG A 101 -8.21 18.14 -8.70
C ARG A 101 -8.84 16.83 -9.18
N SER A 102 -9.97 16.92 -9.86
CA SER A 102 -10.78 15.78 -10.30
C SER A 102 -10.04 14.79 -11.20
N ASP A 103 -9.06 15.27 -11.97
CA ASP A 103 -8.20 14.51 -12.88
C ASP A 103 -7.08 13.73 -12.18
N ILE A 104 -6.79 14.05 -10.91
CA ILE A 104 -5.70 13.43 -10.16
C ILE A 104 -6.14 12.09 -9.57
N LYS A 105 -5.28 11.09 -9.76
CA LYS A 105 -5.35 9.78 -9.12
C LYS A 105 -4.07 9.53 -8.35
N LEU A 106 -4.20 9.08 -7.11
CA LEU A 106 -3.10 8.65 -6.26
C LEU A 106 -2.95 7.14 -6.38
N GLU A 107 -1.77 6.70 -6.76
CA GLU A 107 -1.40 5.29 -6.78
C GLU A 107 -1.37 4.75 -5.35
N CYS A 108 -2.33 3.90 -5.04
CA CYS A 108 -2.44 3.20 -3.77
C CYS A 108 -1.73 1.85 -3.87
N LEU A 109 -0.87 1.57 -2.90
CA LEU A 109 -0.03 0.38 -2.89
C LEU A 109 -0.86 -0.87 -2.56
N HIS A 110 -1.73 -0.78 -1.56
CA HIS A 110 -2.62 -1.86 -1.17
C HIS A 110 -3.94 -1.33 -0.60
N GLY A 111 -4.87 -2.22 -0.25
CA GLY A 111 -6.15 -1.82 0.34
C GLY A 111 -7.31 -1.73 -0.64
N GLN A 112 -7.17 -2.27 -1.86
CA GLN A 112 -8.25 -2.32 -2.84
C GLN A 112 -9.53 -2.96 -2.29
N TYR A 113 -9.44 -4.14 -1.64
CA TYR A 113 -10.62 -4.79 -1.04
C TYR A 113 -11.25 -3.98 0.08
N ARG A 114 -10.43 -3.23 0.83
CA ARG A 114 -10.91 -2.34 1.90
C ARG A 114 -11.72 -1.19 1.32
N ILE A 115 -11.26 -0.60 0.22
CA ILE A 115 -12.00 0.44 -0.51
C ILE A 115 -13.27 -0.11 -1.16
N LEU A 116 -13.23 -1.32 -1.72
CA LEU A 116 -14.44 -1.97 -2.26
C LEU A 116 -15.47 -2.23 -1.14
N ALA A 117 -15.05 -2.79 -0.01
CA ALA A 117 -15.90 -2.99 1.15
C ALA A 117 -16.46 -1.65 1.68
N ALA A 118 -15.62 -0.61 1.72
CA ALA A 118 -16.01 0.72 2.17
C ALA A 118 -17.08 1.33 1.26
N LYS A 119 -16.95 1.21 -0.07
CA LYS A 119 -17.98 1.67 -1.02
C LYS A 119 -19.32 0.94 -0.85
N GLU A 120 -19.29 -0.34 -0.48
CA GLU A 120 -20.50 -1.13 -0.25
C GLU A 120 -21.13 -0.92 1.14
N PHE A 121 -20.34 -0.47 2.12
CA PHE A 121 -20.76 -0.33 3.51
C PHE A 121 -21.15 1.11 3.87
N LEU A 122 -20.41 2.09 3.36
CA LEU A 122 -20.53 3.49 3.75
C LEU A 122 -21.42 4.30 2.79
N PRO A 123 -22.15 5.29 3.29
CA PRO A 123 -22.86 6.23 2.44
C PRO A 123 -21.89 7.09 1.62
N PRO A 124 -22.32 7.66 0.46
CA PRO A 124 -21.45 8.49 -0.39
C PRO A 124 -20.82 9.70 0.30
N SER A 125 -21.48 10.28 1.32
CA SER A 125 -20.95 11.38 2.14
C SER A 125 -19.69 10.98 2.93
N GLU A 126 -19.46 9.69 3.09
CA GLU A 126 -18.36 9.10 3.84
C GLU A 126 -17.32 8.39 2.96
N TRP A 127 -17.40 8.58 1.64
CA TRP A 127 -16.45 8.04 0.67
C TRP A 127 -15.12 8.80 0.65
N TRP A 128 -14.49 8.83 1.80
CA TRP A 128 -13.11 9.25 2.01
C TRP A 128 -12.37 8.17 2.79
N TRP A 129 -11.06 8.14 2.62
CA TRP A 129 -10.17 7.24 3.33
C TRP A 129 -8.92 7.97 3.82
N ILE A 130 -8.30 7.47 4.88
CA ILE A 130 -7.06 8.03 5.42
C ILE A 130 -5.88 7.38 4.69
N LEU A 131 -5.05 8.21 4.06
CA LEU A 131 -3.87 7.80 3.31
C LEU A 131 -2.60 8.25 4.01
N ASP A 132 -1.59 7.39 4.03
CA ASP A 132 -0.21 7.76 4.35
C ASP A 132 0.51 8.04 3.02
N LEU A 133 0.99 9.27 2.85
CA LEU A 133 1.49 9.78 1.59
C LEU A 133 3.01 9.67 1.52
N TYR A 134 3.53 9.20 0.38
CA TYR A 134 4.96 9.01 0.13
C TYR A 134 5.40 9.66 -1.19
N SER A 135 6.62 10.18 -1.24
CA SER A 135 7.22 10.71 -2.48
C SER A 135 7.70 9.62 -3.43
N PRO A 136 7.66 9.86 -4.75
CA PRO A 136 8.14 8.92 -5.76
C PRO A 136 9.68 8.88 -5.94
N GLU A 137 10.46 9.75 -5.32
CA GLU A 137 11.91 9.84 -5.61
C GLU A 137 12.74 8.74 -4.89
N GLY A 138 13.69 8.13 -5.61
CA GLY A 138 14.58 7.08 -5.09
C GLY A 138 13.88 5.73 -4.84
N TYR A 139 12.93 5.39 -5.70
CA TYR A 139 11.94 4.33 -5.52
C TYR A 139 12.56 2.92 -5.53
N SER A 140 12.71 2.29 -4.36
CA SER A 140 12.64 0.83 -4.28
C SER A 140 11.32 0.49 -3.60
N TYR A 141 10.38 -0.03 -4.38
CA TYR A 141 9.09 -0.51 -3.89
C TYR A 141 9.28 -1.50 -2.71
N SER A 142 10.43 -2.17 -2.61
CA SER A 142 10.83 -3.04 -1.49
C SER A 142 10.88 -2.41 -0.09
N ALA A 143 10.92 -1.08 0.04
CA ALA A 143 10.96 -0.43 1.36
C ALA A 143 9.55 -0.20 1.96
N LEU A 144 8.53 -0.20 1.10
CA LEU A 144 7.13 0.02 1.49
C LEU A 144 6.39 -1.31 1.75
N TYR A 145 6.81 -2.36 1.04
CA TYR A 145 6.39 -3.73 1.24
C TYR A 145 7.45 -4.51 2.01
N ALA A 146 7.07 -5.40 2.92
CA ALA A 146 8.04 -6.35 3.45
C ALA A 146 8.60 -7.20 2.29
N SER A 147 9.88 -7.61 2.37
CA SER A 147 10.50 -8.45 1.34
C SER A 147 9.69 -9.71 1.05
N GLY A 148 9.00 -10.24 2.08
CA GLY A 148 8.08 -11.37 1.97
C GLY A 148 6.80 -11.07 1.17
N GLU A 149 6.30 -9.84 1.19
CA GLU A 149 5.13 -9.43 0.41
C GLU A 149 5.46 -9.33 -1.07
N VAL A 150 6.60 -8.71 -1.42
CA VAL A 150 7.08 -8.66 -2.82
C VAL A 150 7.31 -10.08 -3.33
N PHE A 151 7.99 -10.92 -2.56
CA PHE A 151 8.19 -12.34 -2.87
C PHE A 151 6.86 -13.08 -3.09
N ARG A 152 5.89 -12.91 -2.18
CA ARG A 152 4.56 -13.52 -2.27
C ARG A 152 3.86 -13.13 -3.57
N HIS A 153 3.92 -11.87 -3.97
CA HIS A 153 3.28 -11.41 -5.22
C HIS A 153 4.00 -11.92 -6.48
N ILE A 154 5.32 -12.03 -6.47
CA ILE A 154 6.10 -12.68 -7.54
C ILE A 154 5.63 -14.14 -7.69
N ARG A 155 5.60 -14.90 -6.59
CA ARG A 155 5.15 -16.30 -6.59
C ARG A 155 3.68 -16.45 -7.01
N LEU A 156 2.82 -15.54 -6.56
CA LEU A 156 1.41 -15.52 -6.98
C LEU A 156 1.26 -15.23 -8.48
N CYS A 157 2.08 -14.33 -9.05
CA CYS A 157 2.09 -14.07 -10.49
C CYS A 157 2.57 -15.30 -11.25
N HIS A 158 3.65 -15.93 -10.80
CA HIS A 158 4.20 -17.14 -11.39
C HIS A 158 3.18 -18.30 -11.36
N TYR A 159 2.53 -18.56 -10.22
CA TYR A 159 1.48 -19.59 -10.09
C TYR A 159 0.30 -19.37 -11.05
N ASN A 160 -0.08 -18.10 -11.27
CA ASN A 160 -1.18 -17.72 -12.16
C ASN A 160 -0.76 -17.50 -13.62
N ASN A 161 0.45 -17.93 -14.03
CA ASN A 161 1.02 -17.73 -15.35
C ASN A 161 1.00 -16.25 -15.83
N ASN A 162 1.18 -15.31 -14.89
CA ASN A 162 1.23 -13.88 -15.16
C ASN A 162 2.68 -13.38 -15.33
N THR A 163 3.27 -13.66 -16.49
CA THR A 163 4.67 -13.28 -16.78
C THR A 163 4.89 -11.76 -16.71
N LEU A 164 3.94 -10.95 -17.20
CA LEU A 164 4.03 -9.49 -17.12
C LEU A 164 3.96 -8.96 -15.68
N GLY A 165 3.15 -9.59 -14.83
CA GLY A 165 3.11 -9.24 -13.41
C GLY A 165 4.40 -9.64 -12.70
N GLU A 166 4.90 -10.84 -12.97
CA GLU A 166 6.13 -11.36 -12.36
C GLU A 166 7.32 -10.43 -12.63
N GLN A 167 7.53 -10.04 -13.89
CA GLN A 167 8.59 -9.09 -14.28
C GLN A 167 8.42 -7.73 -13.58
N ARG A 168 7.18 -7.24 -13.44
CA ARG A 168 6.92 -5.97 -12.76
C ARG A 168 7.22 -6.03 -11.26
N TRP A 169 6.86 -7.12 -10.59
CA TRP A 169 7.18 -7.30 -9.16
C TRP A 169 8.66 -7.60 -8.93
N GLN A 170 9.37 -8.19 -9.90
CA GLN A 170 10.83 -8.39 -9.82
C GLN A 170 11.60 -7.06 -9.85
N VAL A 171 11.14 -6.06 -10.61
CA VAL A 171 11.71 -4.70 -10.62
C VAL A 171 11.68 -4.05 -9.23
N TRP A 172 10.86 -4.56 -8.31
CA TRP A 172 10.68 -3.99 -6.98
C TRP A 172 11.70 -4.50 -5.98
N LEU A 173 12.48 -5.53 -6.32
CA LEU A 173 13.55 -6.08 -5.50
C LEU A 173 14.83 -5.24 -5.67
N SER A 174 15.54 -5.01 -4.57
CA SER A 174 16.93 -4.53 -4.63
C SER A 174 17.85 -5.60 -5.23
N PRO A 175 19.03 -5.23 -5.78
CA PRO A 175 19.98 -6.20 -6.34
C PRO A 175 20.40 -7.31 -5.37
N ASN A 176 20.41 -7.02 -4.07
CA ASN A 176 20.65 -8.03 -3.04
C ASN A 176 19.46 -8.97 -2.87
N GLN A 177 18.23 -8.44 -2.85
CA GLN A 177 17.01 -9.26 -2.73
C GLN A 177 16.77 -10.13 -3.97
N GLU A 178 17.15 -9.67 -5.15
CA GLU A 178 17.11 -10.45 -6.39
C GLU A 178 18.01 -11.70 -6.29
N LYS A 179 19.24 -11.54 -5.78
CA LYS A 179 20.13 -12.67 -5.49
C LYS A 179 19.52 -13.65 -4.48
N TYR A 180 18.91 -13.15 -3.40
CA TYR A 180 18.22 -14.02 -2.43
C TYR A 180 17.00 -14.73 -3.05
N LEU A 181 16.24 -14.04 -3.91
CA LEU A 181 15.13 -14.62 -4.65
C LEU A 181 15.62 -15.79 -5.50
N GLU A 182 16.68 -15.63 -6.28
CA GLU A 182 17.24 -16.70 -7.11
C GLU A 182 17.65 -17.93 -6.28
N ILE A 183 18.24 -17.71 -5.09
CA ILE A 183 18.61 -18.79 -4.18
C ILE A 183 17.36 -19.53 -3.68
N ILE A 184 16.32 -18.80 -3.29
CA ILE A 184 15.07 -19.38 -2.79
C ILE A 184 14.33 -20.13 -3.90
N LEU A 185 14.31 -19.59 -5.12
CA LEU A 185 13.67 -20.21 -6.28
C LEU A 185 14.32 -21.55 -6.68
N LYS A 186 15.61 -21.75 -6.38
CA LYS A 186 16.32 -23.03 -6.60
C LYS A 186 15.89 -24.11 -5.61
N GLN A 187 15.27 -23.77 -4.49
CA GLN A 187 14.83 -24.74 -3.49
C GLN A 187 13.39 -25.19 -3.78
N GLU A 188 13.24 -26.19 -4.65
CA GLU A 188 11.92 -26.66 -5.10
C GLU A 188 10.97 -27.07 -3.96
N THR A 189 11.50 -27.70 -2.90
CA THR A 189 10.70 -28.14 -1.74
C THR A 189 10.14 -26.96 -0.96
N LEU A 190 10.96 -25.94 -0.73
CA LEU A 190 10.57 -24.70 -0.05
C LEU A 190 9.55 -23.93 -0.87
N ILE A 191 9.76 -23.80 -2.18
CA ILE A 191 8.84 -23.11 -3.09
C ILE A 191 7.49 -23.82 -3.13
N LYS A 192 7.44 -25.15 -3.26
CA LYS A 192 6.18 -25.89 -3.24
C LYS A 192 5.41 -25.70 -1.93
N ALA A 193 6.12 -25.66 -0.80
CA ALA A 193 5.50 -25.39 0.49
C ALA A 193 4.96 -23.95 0.58
N LEU A 194 5.74 -22.95 0.16
CA LEU A 194 5.31 -21.55 0.16
C LEU A 194 4.14 -21.32 -0.81
N ASP A 195 4.18 -21.94 -1.99
CA ASP A 195 3.12 -21.88 -3.00
C ASP A 195 1.81 -22.51 -2.48
N SER A 196 1.91 -23.58 -1.67
CA SER A 196 0.73 -24.19 -1.03
C SER A 196 0.00 -23.22 -0.08
N VAL A 197 0.76 -22.31 0.55
CA VAL A 197 0.26 -21.32 1.51
C VAL A 197 -0.19 -20.01 0.83
N LEU A 198 0.12 -19.78 -0.45
CA LEU A 198 -0.32 -18.56 -1.17
C LEU A 198 -1.84 -18.35 -1.14
N HIS A 199 -2.60 -19.45 -1.06
CA HIS A 199 -4.06 -19.49 -1.01
C HIS A 199 -4.63 -19.20 0.39
N ILE A 200 -3.80 -19.27 1.43
CA ILE A 200 -4.16 -18.98 2.81
C ILE A 200 -4.09 -17.46 2.99
N GLN A 201 -5.20 -16.84 3.36
CA GLN A 201 -5.29 -15.41 3.60
C GLN A 201 -4.99 -15.09 5.07
N GLY A 202 -4.06 -14.15 5.33
CA GLY A 202 -3.86 -13.56 6.65
C GLY A 202 -2.61 -13.99 7.43
N LEU A 203 -1.47 -14.19 6.76
CA LEU A 203 -0.16 -14.21 7.43
C LEU A 203 0.51 -12.84 7.35
#